data_AF-A0A6G6JYZ3-F1
#
_entry.id   AF-A0A6G6JYZ3-F1
#
_cell.length_a   1.000
_cell.length_b   1.000
_cell.length_c   1.000
_cell.angle_alpha   90.00
_cell.angle_beta   90.00
_cell.angle_gamma   90.00
#
_symmetry.space_group_name_H-M   'P 1'
#
loop_
_entity.id
_entity.type
_entity.pdbx_description
1 polymer ?
#
loop_
_entity_poly.entity_id
_entity_poly.type
_entity_poly.pdbx_seq_one_letter_code
_entity_poly.pdbx_strand_id
1 'polypeptide(L)'
;MAGDPLPISALPTQVQAAEGKLTLWADYASADQTSAPLYLVNRTGKDLELEAQEGDLRIKLEFKKENGAWTRAQSHIHSWCGNSYVTVQLPANQFFALRGYRAAKGQQHAVRYSIYRGLKLTSNTGEGLVSPDDIEVVERDILTMLKIPHTIIGTFWTYSRGDRSPSALNECMPVLRILPLFERNAVLLEEVRDFRRAVSAVQPATAETEAALQSIDKVLSHPWSSDPSVPITELCIQRVLNAPDAHPGIRDIPETLAWNILMDTATAISPTQVPGELPDDLKRWQPVLTRAEQLLGQPETAPAMRKVLLNILASGGVVEPLVSDTTVLAWVKSPHKELQIPGAQALLRRGQKLQLLQLAQDLPPQAQISVLVALEREKESIRFVPVALQFPSEEERYWTHCFSTQPLESVAALPRGAFFAGDAARLPLREFLIKEAKRGMAAGADFPLDPQQAELLTLAVQFLDRFSNAEDDDLLRDLTKHRGTLRNTLDVTAVVAAKAQEVLDQRAEYLKASRR
;
A
#
# COMPACT_ATOMS: atom_id res chain seq x y z
N MET A 1 -4.14 23.21 -6.51
CA MET A 1 -4.52 22.16 -7.48
C MET A 1 -3.80 22.42 -8.78
N ALA A 2 -3.39 21.36 -9.48
CA ALA A 2 -2.91 21.42 -10.86
C ALA A 2 -4.08 21.81 -11.77
N GLY A 3 -3.91 22.90 -12.53
CA GLY A 3 -4.80 23.23 -13.65
C GLY A 3 -4.39 22.45 -14.90
N ASP A 4 -4.92 22.88 -16.05
CA ASP A 4 -4.51 22.31 -17.33
C ASP A 4 -3.03 22.58 -17.63
N PRO A 5 -2.31 21.64 -18.27
CA PRO A 5 -0.92 21.86 -18.64
C PRO A 5 -0.84 22.89 -19.78
N LEU A 6 0.16 23.76 -19.70
CA LEU A 6 0.39 24.86 -20.63
C LEU A 6 1.66 24.63 -21.47
N PRO A 7 1.71 25.09 -22.72
CA PRO A 7 2.90 24.92 -23.57
C PRO A 7 4.08 25.72 -23.04
N ILE A 8 5.31 25.19 -23.15
CA ILE A 8 6.55 25.88 -22.73
C ILE A 8 6.71 27.29 -23.33
N SER A 9 6.14 27.57 -24.51
CA SER A 9 6.15 28.91 -25.11
C SER A 9 5.39 29.96 -24.29
N ALA A 10 4.51 29.55 -23.38
CA ALA A 10 3.78 30.42 -22.45
C ALA A 10 4.47 30.53 -21.08
N LEU A 11 5.62 29.87 -20.87
CA LEU A 11 6.35 29.92 -19.61
C LEU A 11 6.94 31.32 -19.42
N PRO A 12 6.79 31.96 -18.24
CA PRO A 12 7.38 33.27 -18.01
C PRO A 12 8.91 33.24 -18.14
N THR A 13 9.48 34.27 -18.77
CA THR A 13 10.90 34.30 -19.17
C THR A 13 11.88 34.24 -18.00
N GLN A 14 11.44 34.59 -16.77
CA GLN A 14 12.23 34.50 -15.55
C GLN A 14 12.32 33.09 -14.96
N VAL A 15 11.48 32.15 -15.40
CA VAL A 15 11.46 30.77 -14.87
C VAL A 15 12.61 29.98 -15.48
N GLN A 16 13.53 29.51 -14.64
CA GLN A 16 14.65 28.68 -15.09
C GLN A 16 14.27 27.20 -15.01
N ALA A 17 14.19 26.54 -16.17
CA ALA A 17 13.98 25.10 -16.26
C ALA A 17 14.95 24.53 -17.30
N ALA A 18 15.90 23.70 -16.85
CA ALA A 18 16.91 23.11 -17.73
C ALA A 18 16.31 22.01 -18.62
N GLU A 19 16.83 21.89 -19.83
CA GLU A 19 16.48 20.77 -20.73
C GLU A 19 16.86 19.42 -20.09
N GLY A 20 16.05 18.39 -20.35
CA GLY A 20 16.22 17.06 -19.78
C GLY A 20 15.76 16.92 -18.33
N LYS A 21 15.22 17.97 -17.69
CA LYS A 21 14.83 17.95 -16.27
C LYS A 21 13.35 18.23 -16.04
N LEU A 22 12.84 17.64 -14.97
CA LEU A 22 11.61 18.10 -14.31
C LEU A 22 12.00 19.15 -13.27
N THR A 23 11.40 20.35 -13.34
CA THR A 23 11.76 21.48 -12.48
C THR A 23 10.54 22.00 -11.73
N LEU A 24 10.66 22.20 -10.42
CA LEU A 24 9.72 23.01 -9.65
C LEU A 24 10.35 24.39 -9.47
N TRP A 25 9.62 25.45 -9.78
CA TRP A 25 10.10 26.82 -9.64
C TRP A 25 9.06 27.69 -8.91
N ALA A 26 9.53 28.56 -8.04
CA ALA A 26 8.74 29.52 -7.29
C ALA A 26 9.15 30.95 -7.66
N ASP A 27 8.19 31.72 -8.19
CA ASP A 27 8.39 33.12 -8.54
C ASP A 27 8.05 34.03 -7.35
N TYR A 28 9.00 34.16 -6.43
CA TYR A 28 8.87 35.01 -5.24
C TYR A 28 8.73 36.50 -5.56
N ALA A 29 9.21 36.95 -6.72
CA ALA A 29 9.09 38.35 -7.14
C ALA A 29 7.63 38.72 -7.50
N SER A 30 6.87 37.73 -7.95
CA SER A 30 5.45 37.86 -8.30
C SER A 30 4.51 37.38 -7.18
N ALA A 31 5.02 37.18 -5.96
CA ALA A 31 4.22 36.70 -4.83
C ALA A 31 3.27 37.79 -4.28
N ASP A 32 2.04 37.41 -3.97
CA ASP A 32 1.08 38.26 -3.26
C ASP A 32 1.08 37.97 -1.75
N GLN A 33 0.12 38.53 -1.01
CA GLN A 33 0.02 38.37 0.44
C GLN A 33 -0.19 36.92 0.90
N THR A 34 -0.78 36.06 0.06
CA THR A 34 -1.26 34.72 0.45
C THR A 34 -0.71 33.60 -0.41
N SER A 35 0.00 33.94 -1.49
CA SER A 35 0.50 32.97 -2.44
C SER A 35 1.73 33.43 -3.21
N ALA A 36 2.50 32.47 -3.70
CA ALA A 36 3.54 32.68 -4.72
C ALA A 36 3.19 31.86 -5.98
N PRO A 37 3.32 32.42 -7.20
CA PRO A 37 3.21 31.62 -8.41
C PRO A 37 4.25 30.51 -8.44
N LEU A 38 3.80 29.29 -8.73
CA LEU A 38 4.63 28.11 -8.86
C LEU A 38 4.50 27.52 -10.26
N TYR A 39 5.59 26.94 -10.75
CA TYR A 39 5.66 26.30 -12.06
C TYR A 39 6.28 24.92 -11.92
N LEU A 40 5.53 23.87 -12.28
CA LEU A 40 6.07 22.52 -12.43
C LEU A 40 6.30 22.26 -13.92
N VAL A 41 7.56 22.31 -14.33
CA VAL A 41 7.99 22.37 -15.73
C VAL A 41 8.60 21.04 -16.16
N ASN A 42 7.97 20.37 -17.12
CA ASN A 42 8.47 19.11 -17.66
C ASN A 42 9.29 19.35 -18.94
N ARG A 43 10.61 19.32 -18.81
CA ARG A 43 11.54 19.33 -19.95
C ARG A 43 12.28 17.99 -20.11
N THR A 44 11.73 16.90 -19.58
CA THR A 44 12.35 15.56 -19.63
C THR A 44 12.30 14.91 -21.02
N GLY A 45 11.45 15.43 -21.92
CA GLY A 45 11.19 14.84 -23.23
C GLY A 45 10.22 13.65 -23.20
N LYS A 46 9.62 13.36 -22.04
CA LYS A 46 8.63 12.29 -21.86
C LYS A 46 7.40 12.82 -21.14
N ASP A 47 6.24 12.23 -21.43
CA ASP A 47 5.02 12.48 -20.68
C ASP A 47 5.15 11.90 -19.26
N LEU A 48 4.61 12.60 -18.27
CA LEU A 48 4.69 12.20 -16.88
C LEU A 48 3.28 12.02 -16.29
N GLU A 49 3.11 10.94 -15.54
CA GLU A 49 1.90 10.69 -14.76
C GLU A 49 2.14 11.03 -13.29
N LEU A 50 1.56 12.10 -12.80
CA LEU A 50 1.80 12.59 -11.46
C LEU A 50 0.66 12.21 -10.53
N GLU A 51 0.98 11.61 -9.38
CA GLU A 51 -0.01 11.38 -8.34
C GLU A 51 -0.54 12.72 -7.79
N ALA A 52 -1.86 12.86 -7.77
CA ALA A 52 -2.56 13.99 -7.18
C ALA A 52 -3.69 13.50 -6.26
N GLN A 53 -4.04 14.33 -5.28
CA GLN A 53 -5.23 14.14 -4.46
C GLN A 53 -6.13 15.35 -4.66
N GLU A 54 -7.28 15.18 -5.31
CA GLU A 54 -8.17 16.30 -5.69
C GLU A 54 -7.42 17.35 -6.54
N GLY A 55 -6.51 16.89 -7.40
CA GLY A 55 -5.61 17.76 -8.15
C GLY A 55 -4.50 18.42 -7.32
N ASP A 56 -4.41 18.23 -6.00
CA ASP A 56 -3.24 18.64 -5.20
C ASP A 56 -2.08 17.67 -5.43
N LEU A 57 -0.98 18.17 -6.02
CA LEU A 57 0.29 17.47 -6.17
C LEU A 57 1.09 17.38 -4.86
N ARG A 58 0.48 17.74 -3.73
CA ARG A 58 1.07 17.76 -2.39
C ARG A 58 2.34 18.61 -2.33
N ILE A 59 2.35 19.72 -3.07
CA ILE A 59 3.40 20.73 -2.95
C ILE A 59 3.17 21.48 -1.64
N LYS A 60 4.18 21.50 -0.78
CA LYS A 60 4.11 22.14 0.53
C LYS A 60 5.24 23.15 0.71
N LEU A 61 4.90 24.27 1.35
CA LEU A 61 5.89 25.25 1.81
C LEU A 61 6.80 24.61 2.86
N GLU A 62 8.11 24.82 2.71
CA GLU A 62 9.14 24.51 3.70
C GLU A 62 9.90 25.79 4.05
N PHE A 63 10.40 25.86 5.28
CA PHE A 63 11.29 26.92 5.74
C PHE A 63 12.58 26.33 6.30
N LYS A 64 13.64 27.12 6.24
CA LYS A 64 14.95 26.74 6.77
C LYS A 64 15.04 27.13 8.25
N LYS A 65 15.27 26.14 9.11
CA LYS A 65 15.56 26.32 10.54
C LYS A 65 16.96 26.89 10.74
N GLU A 66 17.24 27.38 11.95
CA GLU A 66 18.55 27.91 12.33
C GLU A 66 19.69 26.90 12.17
N ASN A 67 19.42 25.61 12.41
CA ASN A 67 20.38 24.51 12.18
C ASN A 67 20.58 24.17 10.69
N GLY A 68 19.93 24.90 9.78
CA GLY A 68 20.02 24.72 8.33
C GLY A 68 19.10 23.66 7.75
N ALA A 69 18.38 22.89 8.58
CA ALA A 69 17.44 21.88 8.11
C ALA A 69 16.17 22.51 7.54
N TRP A 70 15.58 21.89 6.52
CA TRP A 70 14.30 22.30 5.97
C TRP A 70 13.16 21.61 6.72
N THR A 71 12.12 22.36 7.06
CA THR A 71 10.93 21.84 7.75
C THR A 71 9.68 22.39 7.10
N ARG A 72 8.64 21.57 7.03
CA ARG A 72 7.35 21.94 6.46
C ARG A 72 6.65 23.02 7.28
N ALA A 73 6.04 23.97 6.59
CA ALA A 73 5.31 25.12 7.13
C ALA A 73 3.89 25.24 6.56
N GLN A 74 3.40 24.20 5.88
CA GLN A 74 2.05 24.14 5.34
C GLN A 74 1.43 22.78 5.64
N SER A 75 0.27 22.80 6.28
CA SER A 75 -0.49 21.59 6.58
C SER A 75 -1.04 20.93 5.31
N HIS A 76 -1.39 19.65 5.42
CA HIS A 76 -2.06 18.91 4.37
C HIS A 76 -3.42 18.43 4.88
N ILE A 77 -4.46 18.87 4.18
CA ILE A 77 -5.81 18.36 4.38
C ILE A 77 -5.93 17.07 3.59
N HIS A 78 -6.25 15.99 4.28
CA HIS A 78 -6.34 14.66 3.69
C HIS A 78 -7.78 14.25 3.46
N SER A 79 -8.08 13.73 2.28
CA SER A 79 -9.28 12.93 2.06
C SER A 79 -8.99 11.47 2.41
N TRP A 80 -9.59 10.98 3.51
CA TRP A 80 -9.44 9.61 4.01
C TRP A 80 -10.02 8.57 3.02
N CYS A 81 -11.09 8.92 2.30
CA CYS A 81 -11.96 7.92 1.66
C CYS A 81 -11.37 7.21 0.43
N GLY A 82 -10.12 7.47 0.04
CA GLY A 82 -9.49 6.77 -1.08
C GLY A 82 -10.01 7.17 -2.47
N ASN A 83 -11.11 7.93 -2.56
CA ASN A 83 -11.78 8.23 -3.82
C ASN A 83 -11.21 9.47 -4.53
N SER A 84 -10.36 10.23 -3.84
CA SER A 84 -9.81 11.49 -4.34
C SER A 84 -8.44 11.36 -5.02
N TYR A 85 -7.88 10.15 -5.10
CA TYR A 85 -6.54 9.91 -5.64
C TYR A 85 -6.64 9.70 -7.14
N VAL A 86 -6.07 10.63 -7.90
CA VAL A 86 -6.09 10.62 -9.36
C VAL A 86 -4.68 10.88 -9.88
N THR A 87 -4.37 10.37 -11.06
CA THR A 87 -3.16 10.75 -11.79
C THR A 87 -3.46 11.93 -12.70
N VAL A 88 -2.61 12.95 -12.69
CA VAL A 88 -2.66 14.05 -13.66
C VAL A 88 -1.52 13.91 -14.65
N GLN A 89 -1.80 14.16 -15.92
CA GLN A 89 -0.81 14.06 -16.99
C GLN A 89 -0.09 15.40 -17.15
N LEU A 90 1.24 15.37 -17.15
CA LEU A 90 2.09 16.51 -17.50
C LEU A 90 2.90 16.15 -18.75
N PRO A 91 2.40 16.49 -19.96
CA PRO A 91 3.07 16.12 -21.20
C PRO A 91 4.49 16.69 -21.32
N ALA A 92 5.30 16.08 -22.18
CA ALA A 92 6.62 16.57 -22.51
C ALA A 92 6.57 18.01 -23.04
N ASN A 93 7.48 18.86 -22.59
CA ASN A 93 7.58 20.27 -22.97
C ASN A 93 6.30 21.07 -22.65
N GLN A 94 5.66 20.74 -21.54
CA GLN A 94 4.57 21.51 -20.94
C GLN A 94 4.84 21.79 -19.46
N PHE A 95 4.02 22.65 -18.86
CA PHE A 95 4.13 22.98 -17.43
C PHE A 95 2.76 23.17 -16.79
N PHE A 96 2.67 22.93 -15.47
CA PHE A 96 1.54 23.40 -14.67
C PHE A 96 1.86 24.76 -14.04
N ALA A 97 0.93 25.70 -14.18
CA ALA A 97 0.90 26.93 -13.37
C ALA A 97 0.07 26.69 -12.11
N LEU A 98 0.65 27.01 -10.95
CA LEU A 98 0.12 26.67 -9.64
C LEU A 98 0.22 27.89 -8.71
N ARG A 99 -0.55 27.88 -7.62
CA ARG A 99 -0.40 28.85 -6.52
C ARG A 99 0.15 28.14 -5.29
N GLY A 100 1.37 28.48 -4.92
CA GLY A 100 2.01 28.04 -3.68
C GLY A 100 1.46 28.81 -2.49
N TYR A 101 1.19 28.13 -1.39
CA TYR A 101 0.74 28.75 -0.15
C TYR A 101 1.81 29.67 0.46
N ARG A 102 1.38 30.85 0.93
CA ARG A 102 2.19 31.76 1.74
C ARG A 102 1.34 32.25 2.92
N ALA A 103 1.93 32.24 4.12
CA ALA A 103 1.25 32.79 5.28
C ALA A 103 1.07 34.32 5.14
N ALA A 104 -0.12 34.83 5.44
CA ALA A 104 -0.39 36.27 5.40
C ALA A 104 0.31 37.06 6.52
N LYS A 105 0.66 36.37 7.61
CA LYS A 105 1.34 36.88 8.80
C LYS A 105 2.31 35.82 9.31
N GLY A 106 3.34 36.24 10.02
CA GLY A 106 4.32 35.31 10.60
C GLY A 106 5.71 35.92 10.68
N GLN A 107 6.69 35.06 10.89
CA GLN A 107 8.11 35.43 10.88
C GLN A 107 8.67 35.24 9.46
N GLN A 108 9.61 36.10 9.07
CA GLN A 108 10.30 35.99 7.79
C GLN A 108 11.38 34.92 7.87
N HIS A 109 11.40 34.00 6.89
CA HIS A 109 12.38 32.93 6.76
C HIS A 109 12.79 32.74 5.29
N ALA A 110 13.94 32.10 5.11
CA ALA A 110 14.25 31.44 3.85
C ALA A 110 13.28 30.27 3.65
N VAL A 111 12.52 30.31 2.57
CA VAL A 111 11.49 29.31 2.22
C VAL A 111 11.77 28.67 0.86
N ARG A 112 11.21 27.48 0.67
CA ARG A 112 11.10 26.79 -0.62
C ARG A 112 9.81 25.98 -0.66
N TYR A 113 9.49 25.38 -1.79
CA TYR A 113 8.41 24.42 -1.92
C TYR A 113 8.96 23.04 -2.21
N SER A 114 8.31 22.01 -1.71
CA SER A 114 8.71 20.61 -1.89
C SER A 114 7.49 19.76 -2.20
N ILE A 115 7.63 18.80 -3.12
CA ILE A 115 6.59 17.80 -3.40
C ILE A 115 6.70 16.68 -2.36
N TYR A 116 5.60 16.42 -1.66
CA TYR A 116 5.50 15.33 -0.69
C TYR A 116 4.85 14.11 -1.33
N ARG A 117 5.52 12.95 -1.26
CA ARG A 117 5.20 11.67 -1.93
C ARG A 117 5.42 11.70 -3.46
N GLY A 118 5.93 10.60 -3.99
CA GLY A 118 6.31 10.49 -5.40
C GLY A 118 7.67 11.12 -5.68
N LEU A 119 7.68 12.39 -6.12
CA LEU A 119 8.87 13.05 -6.63
C LEU A 119 9.65 13.77 -5.52
N LYS A 120 10.94 13.47 -5.36
CA LYS A 120 11.87 14.24 -4.51
C LYS A 120 12.29 15.55 -5.22
N LEU A 121 11.33 16.47 -5.42
CA LEU A 121 11.55 17.72 -6.15
C LEU A 121 11.29 18.94 -5.24
N THR A 122 12.23 19.90 -5.24
CA THR A 122 12.12 21.15 -4.51
C THR A 122 12.28 22.36 -5.41
N SER A 123 11.65 23.48 -5.06
CA SER A 123 11.84 24.75 -5.76
C SER A 123 13.18 25.41 -5.44
N ASN A 124 13.47 26.49 -6.16
CA ASN A 124 14.42 27.51 -5.72
C ASN A 124 14.03 28.09 -4.34
N THR A 125 15.01 28.64 -3.64
CA THR A 125 14.84 29.32 -2.35
C THR A 125 14.47 30.79 -2.55
N GLY A 126 13.64 31.32 -1.68
CA GLY A 126 13.33 32.75 -1.57
C GLY A 126 12.97 33.15 -0.14
N GLU A 127 12.46 34.37 0.03
CA GLU A 127 11.99 34.89 1.32
C GLU A 127 10.48 34.72 1.45
N GLY A 128 10.00 34.30 2.61
CA GLY A 128 8.58 34.08 2.86
C GLY A 128 8.20 34.21 4.33
N LEU A 129 6.92 34.41 4.59
CA LEU A 129 6.38 34.43 5.95
C LEU A 129 5.92 33.02 6.33
N VAL A 130 6.20 32.65 7.58
CA VAL A 130 5.77 31.38 8.19
C VAL A 130 4.99 31.69 9.47
N SER A 131 3.75 31.21 9.55
CA SER A 131 2.94 31.35 10.76
C SER A 131 3.32 30.28 11.79
N PRO A 132 3.53 30.64 13.07
CA PRO A 132 3.66 29.65 14.14
C PRO A 132 2.47 28.69 14.23
N ASP A 133 1.26 29.17 13.95
CA ASP A 133 0.05 28.35 13.94
C ASP A 133 0.10 27.27 12.85
N ASP A 134 0.64 27.59 11.67
CA ASP A 134 0.81 26.61 10.60
C ASP A 134 1.79 25.51 10.99
N ILE A 135 2.86 25.86 11.71
CA ILE A 135 3.84 24.89 12.23
C ILE A 135 3.15 23.95 13.22
N GLU A 136 2.34 24.46 14.15
CA GLU A 136 1.61 23.61 15.11
C GLU A 136 0.66 22.63 14.39
N VAL A 137 -0.06 23.10 13.37
CA VAL A 137 -0.98 22.23 12.60
C VAL A 137 -0.18 21.19 11.81
N VAL A 138 0.94 21.58 11.19
CA VAL A 138 1.84 20.66 10.48
C VAL A 138 2.33 19.53 11.38
N GLU A 139 2.64 19.80 12.64
CA GLU A 139 3.11 18.78 13.59
C GLU A 139 2.08 17.67 13.85
N ARG A 140 0.79 17.90 13.54
CA ARG A 140 -0.31 16.99 13.87
C ARG A 140 -1.04 16.42 12.67
N ASP A 141 -0.72 16.85 11.46
CA ASP A 141 -1.48 16.43 10.28
C ASP A 141 -1.09 15.05 9.75
N ILE A 142 -1.78 14.62 8.69
CA ILE A 142 -1.60 13.30 8.11
C ILE A 142 -0.18 13.08 7.56
N LEU A 143 0.48 14.08 6.98
CA LEU A 143 1.79 13.87 6.36
C LEU A 143 2.84 13.66 7.43
N THR A 144 2.67 14.28 8.59
CA THR A 144 3.50 14.02 9.77
C THR A 144 3.19 12.66 10.39
N MET A 145 1.92 12.24 10.43
CA MET A 145 1.54 10.89 10.85
C MET A 145 2.14 9.80 9.94
N LEU A 146 2.14 10.02 8.62
CA LEU A 146 2.65 9.08 7.62
C LEU A 146 4.18 8.89 7.65
N LYS A 147 4.92 9.71 8.41
CA LYS A 147 6.34 9.46 8.71
C LYS A 147 6.53 8.36 9.76
N ILE A 148 5.49 8.03 10.52
CA ILE A 148 5.51 6.97 11.51
C ILE A 148 5.14 5.66 10.79
N PRO A 149 5.95 4.59 10.90
CA PRO A 149 5.58 3.29 10.37
C PRO A 149 4.23 2.85 10.95
N HIS A 150 3.31 2.45 10.08
CA HIS A 150 1.95 2.07 10.48
C HIS A 150 1.94 0.98 11.55
N THR A 151 2.91 0.06 11.54
CA THR A 151 3.10 -0.96 12.57
C THR A 151 3.18 -0.36 13.97
N ILE A 152 3.90 0.76 14.15
CA ILE A 152 4.08 1.42 15.45
C ILE A 152 2.75 1.93 15.99
N ILE A 153 2.01 2.67 15.16
CA ILE A 153 0.71 3.22 15.54
C ILE A 153 -0.30 2.08 15.73
N GLY A 154 -0.32 1.11 14.82
CA GLY A 154 -1.22 -0.03 14.83
C GLY A 154 -1.09 -0.88 16.10
N THR A 155 0.13 -1.07 16.62
CA THR A 155 0.36 -1.75 17.90
C THR A 155 -0.33 -1.02 19.06
N PHE A 156 -0.18 0.29 19.16
CA PHE A 156 -0.87 1.07 20.21
C PHE A 156 -2.39 1.09 20.03
N TRP A 157 -2.88 1.21 18.80
CA TRP A 157 -4.32 1.18 18.52
C TRP A 157 -4.96 -0.14 18.87
N THR A 158 -4.29 -1.25 18.58
CA THR A 158 -4.78 -2.60 18.90
C THR A 158 -5.07 -2.72 20.38
N TYR A 159 -4.19 -2.20 21.25
CA TYR A 159 -4.41 -2.19 22.68
C TYR A 159 -5.42 -1.13 23.14
N SER A 160 -5.21 0.14 22.76
CA SER A 160 -6.00 1.27 23.27
C SER A 160 -7.48 1.20 22.88
N ARG A 161 -7.76 0.70 21.67
CA ARG A 161 -9.10 0.66 21.06
C ARG A 161 -9.69 -0.74 20.93
N GLY A 162 -8.95 -1.78 21.29
CA GLY A 162 -9.33 -3.16 21.04
C GLY A 162 -8.93 -4.10 22.17
N ASP A 163 -8.02 -5.03 21.85
CA ASP A 163 -7.59 -6.10 22.74
C ASP A 163 -6.68 -5.58 23.87
N ARG A 164 -7.19 -5.55 25.09
CA ARG A 164 -6.44 -5.18 26.31
C ARG A 164 -5.80 -6.38 27.02
N SER A 165 -5.60 -7.48 26.32
CA SER A 165 -4.95 -8.67 26.86
C SER A 165 -3.47 -8.43 27.25
N PRO A 166 -2.91 -9.25 28.15
CA PRO A 166 -1.47 -9.24 28.42
C PRO A 166 -0.62 -9.49 27.16
N SER A 167 -1.12 -10.26 26.19
CA SER A 167 -0.40 -10.50 24.92
C SER A 167 -0.24 -9.21 24.13
N ALA A 168 -1.33 -8.45 23.95
CA ALA A 168 -1.29 -7.17 23.26
C ALA A 168 -0.40 -6.14 23.98
N LEU A 169 -0.40 -6.15 25.33
CA LEU A 169 0.51 -5.31 26.12
C LEU A 169 1.98 -5.69 25.87
N ASN A 170 2.30 -6.98 25.85
CA ASN A 170 3.64 -7.49 25.59
C ASN A 170 4.16 -7.12 24.19
N GLU A 171 3.28 -7.07 23.19
CA GLU A 171 3.63 -6.59 21.83
C GLU A 171 3.97 -5.09 21.79
N CYS A 172 3.39 -4.28 22.69
CA CYS A 172 3.71 -2.85 22.80
C CYS A 172 5.09 -2.59 23.42
N MET A 173 5.60 -3.50 24.26
CA MET A 173 6.85 -3.27 25.02
C MET A 173 8.08 -3.09 24.13
N PRO A 174 8.33 -3.92 23.09
CA PRO A 174 9.37 -3.63 22.12
C PRO A 174 9.20 -2.27 21.44
N VAL A 175 7.97 -1.88 21.08
CA VAL A 175 7.72 -0.59 20.43
C VAL A 175 8.15 0.57 21.33
N LEU A 176 7.74 0.57 22.61
CA LEU A 176 8.15 1.61 23.56
C LEU A 176 9.67 1.75 23.70
N ARG A 177 10.43 0.64 23.61
CA ARG A 177 11.90 0.67 23.72
C ARG A 177 12.56 1.39 22.55
N ILE A 178 11.93 1.39 21.38
CA ILE A 178 12.52 1.94 20.16
C ILE A 178 12.09 3.37 19.91
N LEU A 179 10.98 3.79 20.51
CA LEU A 179 10.44 5.14 20.36
C LEU A 179 11.50 6.24 20.60
N PRO A 180 12.36 6.18 21.62
CA PRO A 180 13.43 7.17 21.82
C PRO A 180 14.44 7.30 20.66
N LEU A 181 14.46 6.37 19.71
CA LEU A 181 15.33 6.40 18.53
C LEU A 181 14.70 7.16 17.35
N PHE A 182 13.43 7.57 17.46
CA PHE A 182 12.72 8.32 16.43
C PHE A 182 12.96 9.83 16.57
N GLU A 183 12.77 10.54 15.46
CA GLU A 183 12.56 12.00 15.50
C GLU A 183 11.30 12.30 16.33
N ARG A 184 11.31 13.40 17.08
CA ARG A 184 10.12 13.86 17.81
C ARG A 184 8.92 13.96 16.86
N ASN A 185 7.84 13.27 17.19
CA ASN A 185 6.59 13.36 16.45
C ASN A 185 5.41 13.59 17.40
N ALA A 186 4.68 14.70 17.23
CA ALA A 186 3.62 15.07 18.15
C ALA A 186 2.42 14.11 18.10
N VAL A 187 2.09 13.58 16.91
CA VAL A 187 1.03 12.58 16.74
C VAL A 187 1.38 11.30 17.50
N LEU A 188 2.61 10.81 17.34
CA LEU A 188 3.09 9.62 18.04
C LEU A 188 3.04 9.79 19.57
N LEU A 189 3.46 10.96 20.07
CA LEU A 189 3.42 11.24 21.49
C LEU A 189 1.99 11.30 22.04
N GLU A 190 1.02 11.76 21.26
CA GLU A 190 -0.38 11.72 21.65
C GLU A 190 -0.90 10.28 21.72
N GLU A 191 -0.57 9.44 20.74
CA GLU A 191 -0.91 8.00 20.76
C GLU A 191 -0.29 7.28 21.97
N VAL A 192 0.93 7.66 22.38
CA VAL A 192 1.56 7.14 23.61
C VAL A 192 0.83 7.61 24.86
N ARG A 193 0.31 8.85 24.90
CA ARG A 193 -0.53 9.32 26.03
C ARG A 193 -1.86 8.59 26.08
N ASP A 194 -2.48 8.32 24.95
CA ASP A 194 -3.70 7.51 24.84
C ASP A 194 -3.47 6.10 25.34
N PHE A 195 -2.37 5.49 24.91
CA PHE A 195 -1.95 4.19 25.40
C PHE A 195 -1.71 4.20 26.92
N ARG A 196 -1.06 5.23 27.46
CA ARG A 196 -0.91 5.41 28.92
C ARG A 196 -2.25 5.40 29.64
N ARG A 197 -3.23 6.18 29.14
CA ARG A 197 -4.59 6.26 29.70
C ARG A 197 -5.24 4.88 29.68
N ALA A 198 -5.14 4.15 28.57
CA ALA A 198 -5.70 2.81 28.43
C ALA A 198 -5.09 1.81 29.42
N VAL A 199 -3.76 1.78 29.55
CA VAL A 199 -3.06 0.89 30.51
C VAL A 199 -3.44 1.23 31.95
N SER A 200 -3.49 2.51 32.31
CA SER A 200 -3.84 2.94 33.68
C SER A 200 -5.28 2.61 34.10
N ALA A 201 -6.17 2.37 33.12
CA ALA A 201 -7.56 2.02 33.37
C ALA A 201 -7.77 0.52 33.66
N VAL A 202 -6.76 -0.33 33.48
CA VAL A 202 -6.84 -1.75 33.78
C VAL A 202 -6.84 -1.96 35.30
N GLN A 203 -7.85 -2.68 35.80
CA GLN A 203 -8.00 -2.99 37.22
C GLN A 203 -8.30 -4.49 37.43
N PRO A 204 -7.66 -5.15 38.42
CA PRO A 204 -6.58 -4.62 39.25
C PRO A 204 -5.29 -4.37 38.45
N ALA A 205 -4.43 -3.48 38.94
CA ALA A 205 -3.10 -3.31 38.39
C ALA A 205 -2.31 -4.62 38.53
N THR A 206 -1.60 -4.97 37.45
CA THR A 206 -0.69 -6.12 37.36
C THR A 206 0.76 -5.62 37.25
N ALA A 207 1.73 -6.48 37.55
CA ALA A 207 3.14 -6.14 37.41
C ALA A 207 3.49 -5.74 35.97
N GLU A 208 2.86 -6.36 34.98
CA GLU A 208 3.01 -6.05 33.56
C GLU A 208 2.49 -4.65 33.23
N THR A 209 1.30 -4.28 33.75
CA THR A 209 0.76 -2.93 33.54
C THR A 209 1.59 -1.85 34.22
N GLU A 210 2.16 -2.12 35.40
CA GLU A 210 3.06 -1.20 36.09
C GLU A 210 4.37 -1.00 35.31
N ALA A 211 4.98 -2.09 34.82
CA ALA A 211 6.18 -2.03 33.99
C ALA A 211 5.95 -1.29 32.67
N ALA A 212 4.78 -1.46 32.07
CA ALA A 212 4.38 -0.71 30.88
C ALA A 212 4.23 0.78 31.19
N LEU A 213 3.53 1.16 32.27
CA LEU A 213 3.39 2.56 32.67
C LEU A 213 4.75 3.24 32.92
N GLN A 214 5.68 2.56 33.58
CA GLN A 214 7.05 3.06 33.77
C GLN A 214 7.77 3.28 32.44
N SER A 215 7.62 2.35 31.50
CA SER A 215 8.22 2.47 30.17
C SER A 215 7.61 3.61 29.36
N ILE A 216 6.30 3.81 29.46
CA ILE A 216 5.58 4.92 28.84
C ILE A 216 6.04 6.26 29.42
N ASP A 217 6.14 6.37 30.74
CA ASP A 217 6.59 7.59 31.41
C ASP A 217 8.04 7.92 31.04
N LYS A 218 8.90 6.92 30.84
CA LYS A 218 10.26 7.09 30.31
C LYS A 218 10.26 7.63 28.88
N VAL A 219 9.37 7.15 28.01
CA VAL A 219 9.24 7.66 26.63
C VAL A 219 8.73 9.11 26.62
N LEU A 220 7.71 9.42 27.41
CA LEU A 220 7.12 10.76 27.47
C LEU A 220 8.08 11.81 28.07
N SER A 221 8.99 11.39 28.95
CA SER A 221 10.04 12.24 29.54
C SER A 221 11.36 12.25 28.76
N HIS A 222 11.48 11.48 27.68
CA HIS A 222 12.70 11.41 26.88
C HIS A 222 13.02 12.78 26.24
N PRO A 223 14.28 13.26 26.26
CA PRO A 223 14.68 14.48 25.56
C PRO A 223 14.79 14.23 24.06
N TRP A 224 13.65 14.33 23.36
CA TRP A 224 13.56 14.06 21.93
C TRP A 224 14.46 14.99 21.09
N SER A 225 15.27 14.39 20.21
CA SER A 225 15.99 15.15 19.19
C SER A 225 15.04 15.59 18.07
N SER A 226 15.26 16.78 17.54
CA SER A 226 14.64 17.25 16.30
C SER A 226 15.35 16.71 15.05
N ASP A 227 16.50 16.07 15.22
CA ASP A 227 17.29 15.44 14.16
C ASP A 227 17.97 14.18 14.72
N PRO A 228 17.37 12.98 14.59
CA PRO A 228 18.02 11.77 15.04
C PRO A 228 19.27 11.52 14.19
N SER A 229 20.39 11.18 14.84
CA SER A 229 21.66 10.96 14.14
C SER A 229 21.62 9.82 13.13
N VAL A 230 20.68 8.87 13.28
CA VAL A 230 20.49 7.73 12.38
C VAL A 230 18.99 7.49 12.16
N PRO A 231 18.50 7.45 10.89
CA PRO A 231 17.10 7.14 10.60
C PRO A 231 16.70 5.74 11.10
N ILE A 232 15.47 5.59 11.59
CA ILE A 232 14.98 4.29 12.10
C ILE A 232 15.08 3.16 11.05
N THR A 233 14.85 3.46 9.77
CA THR A 233 15.03 2.50 8.67
C THR A 233 16.43 1.90 8.68
N GLU A 234 17.46 2.72 8.88
CA GLU A 234 18.85 2.27 8.90
C GLU A 234 19.12 1.36 10.10
N LEU A 235 18.60 1.73 11.27
CA LEU A 235 18.71 0.89 12.47
C LEU A 235 18.02 -0.47 12.23
N CYS A 236 16.83 -0.49 11.63
CA CYS A 236 16.14 -1.74 11.29
C CYS A 236 16.92 -2.58 10.27
N ILE A 237 17.57 -1.96 9.27
CA ILE A 237 18.48 -2.66 8.34
C ILE A 237 19.63 -3.33 9.11
N GLN A 238 20.31 -2.58 9.99
CA GLN A 238 21.36 -3.12 10.85
C GLN A 238 20.86 -4.32 11.66
N ARG A 239 19.62 -4.25 12.17
CA ARG A 239 19.03 -5.33 12.97
C ARG A 239 18.77 -6.60 12.17
N VAL A 240 18.16 -6.50 10.99
CA VAL A 240 17.81 -7.69 10.17
C VAL A 240 19.02 -8.32 9.49
N LEU A 241 20.07 -7.52 9.26
CA LEU A 241 21.35 -8.01 8.73
C LEU A 241 22.32 -8.47 9.83
N ASN A 242 21.95 -8.35 11.10
CA ASN A 242 22.81 -8.62 12.27
C ASN A 242 24.18 -7.92 12.14
N ALA A 243 24.17 -6.64 11.79
CA ALA A 243 25.39 -5.86 11.61
C ALA A 243 26.22 -5.84 12.91
N PRO A 244 27.55 -6.09 12.85
CA PRO A 244 28.39 -6.18 14.05
C PRO A 244 28.46 -4.85 14.83
N ASP A 245 28.32 -3.74 14.12
CA ASP A 245 28.29 -2.36 14.60
C ASP A 245 26.87 -1.82 14.82
N ALA A 246 25.86 -2.70 14.83
CA ALA A 246 24.47 -2.29 15.05
C ALA A 246 24.32 -1.47 16.34
N HIS A 247 23.59 -0.36 16.24
CA HIS A 247 23.31 0.55 17.34
C HIS A 247 22.82 -0.23 18.58
N PRO A 248 23.34 0.03 19.80
CA PRO A 248 22.96 -0.76 20.98
C PRO A 248 21.45 -0.81 21.22
N GLY A 249 20.76 0.30 20.98
CA GLY A 249 19.30 0.40 21.14
C GLY A 249 18.49 -0.46 20.16
N ILE A 250 19.07 -0.99 19.08
CA ILE A 250 18.36 -1.86 18.14
C ILE A 250 18.51 -3.36 18.44
N ARG A 251 19.53 -3.75 19.22
CA ARG A 251 19.91 -5.16 19.42
C ARG A 251 18.82 -5.98 20.10
N ASP A 252 18.14 -5.39 21.09
CA ASP A 252 17.12 -6.05 21.91
C ASP A 252 15.71 -5.99 21.30
N ILE A 253 15.61 -5.55 20.05
CA ILE A 253 14.33 -5.50 19.33
C ILE A 253 14.09 -6.85 18.65
N PRO A 254 12.87 -7.39 18.72
CA PRO A 254 12.49 -8.55 17.94
C PRO A 254 12.71 -8.30 16.45
N GLU A 255 13.34 -9.26 15.77
CA GLU A 255 13.60 -9.17 14.32
C GLU A 255 12.29 -8.96 13.53
N THR A 256 11.19 -9.56 13.98
CA THR A 256 9.82 -9.37 13.46
C THR A 256 9.39 -7.91 13.45
N LEU A 257 9.67 -7.13 14.48
CA LEU A 257 9.31 -5.71 14.53
C LEU A 257 10.16 -4.90 13.54
N ALA A 258 11.47 -5.21 13.44
CA ALA A 258 12.34 -4.55 12.47
C ALA A 258 11.87 -4.81 11.02
N TRP A 259 11.53 -6.06 10.69
CA TRP A 259 10.98 -6.40 9.37
C TRP A 259 9.66 -5.68 9.08
N ASN A 260 8.75 -5.57 10.05
CA ASN A 260 7.49 -4.84 9.87
C ASN A 260 7.71 -3.34 9.58
N ILE A 261 8.64 -2.70 10.30
CA ILE A 261 9.01 -1.29 10.04
C ILE A 261 9.62 -1.14 8.64
N LEU A 262 10.47 -2.09 8.22
CA LEU A 262 11.02 -2.10 6.87
C LEU A 262 9.94 -2.31 5.80
N MET A 263 8.94 -3.14 6.04
CA MET A 263 7.79 -3.30 5.14
C MET A 263 7.01 -1.99 4.99
N ASP A 264 6.69 -1.30 6.09
CA ASP A 264 6.01 -0.01 6.03
C ASP A 264 6.85 1.03 5.25
N THR A 265 8.18 1.00 5.44
CA THR A 265 9.09 1.89 4.71
C THR A 265 9.13 1.54 3.23
N ALA A 266 9.29 0.25 2.88
CA ALA A 266 9.38 -0.23 1.51
C ALA A 266 8.10 0.09 0.72
N THR A 267 6.92 -0.03 1.35
CA THR A 267 5.63 0.30 0.71
C THR A 267 5.41 1.80 0.56
N ALA A 268 6.03 2.63 1.40
CA ALA A 268 6.00 4.08 1.29
C ALA A 268 6.95 4.64 0.21
N ILE A 269 7.92 3.86 -0.26
CA ILE A 269 8.80 4.25 -1.36
C ILE A 269 8.01 4.11 -2.66
N SER A 270 7.70 5.25 -3.30
CA SER A 270 7.09 5.26 -4.63
C SER A 270 8.09 4.73 -5.68
N PRO A 271 7.65 3.97 -6.69
CA PRO A 271 8.46 3.68 -7.86
C PRO A 271 8.97 5.00 -8.47
N THR A 272 10.29 5.17 -8.53
CA THR A 272 10.88 6.38 -9.11
C THR A 272 10.56 6.42 -10.61
N GLN A 273 9.74 7.39 -11.02
CA GLN A 273 9.41 7.60 -12.43
C GLN A 273 10.52 8.33 -13.20
N VAL A 274 11.52 8.90 -12.52
CA VAL A 274 12.60 9.66 -13.18
C VAL A 274 13.76 8.71 -13.48
N PRO A 275 14.09 8.46 -14.76
CA PRO A 275 15.23 7.63 -15.14
C PRO A 275 16.55 8.33 -14.80
N GLY A 276 17.54 7.60 -14.30
CA GLY A 276 18.95 8.01 -14.43
C GLY A 276 19.83 7.89 -13.18
N GLU A 277 19.27 8.02 -11.97
CA GLU A 277 20.06 7.88 -10.74
C GLU A 277 19.28 7.15 -9.65
N LEU A 278 19.78 5.97 -9.28
CA LEU A 278 19.41 5.27 -8.06
C LEU A 278 19.83 6.13 -6.87
N PRO A 279 18.89 6.61 -6.04
CA PRO A 279 19.25 7.28 -4.80
C PRO A 279 20.16 6.36 -3.96
N ASP A 280 21.24 6.89 -3.39
CA ASP A 280 22.20 6.10 -2.60
C ASP A 280 21.53 5.40 -1.40
N ASP A 281 20.43 5.97 -0.88
CA ASP A 281 19.58 5.38 0.15
C ASP A 281 18.80 4.12 -0.31
N LEU A 282 18.72 3.84 -1.62
CA LEU A 282 18.15 2.59 -2.13
C LEU A 282 19.15 1.44 -2.16
N LYS A 283 20.44 1.69 -2.46
CA LYS A 283 21.45 0.60 -2.58
C LYS A 283 21.57 -0.26 -1.31
N ARG A 284 21.38 0.34 -0.13
CA ARG A 284 21.36 -0.38 1.16
C ARG A 284 20.23 -1.40 1.30
N TRP A 285 19.19 -1.35 0.46
CA TRP A 285 18.13 -2.37 0.45
C TRP A 285 18.57 -3.66 -0.25
N GLN A 286 19.61 -3.66 -1.07
CA GLN A 286 20.07 -4.88 -1.75
C GLN A 286 20.32 -6.06 -0.77
N PRO A 287 21.12 -5.90 0.30
CA PRO A 287 21.31 -6.99 1.27
C PRO A 287 20.02 -7.37 2.01
N VAL A 288 19.08 -6.44 2.18
CA VAL A 288 17.77 -6.70 2.81
C VAL A 288 16.93 -7.60 1.92
N LEU A 289 16.87 -7.34 0.60
CA LEU A 289 16.16 -8.17 -0.36
C LEU A 289 16.76 -9.58 -0.41
N THR A 290 18.09 -9.68 -0.50
CA THR A 290 18.79 -10.98 -0.48
C THR A 290 18.46 -11.77 0.79
N ARG A 291 18.45 -11.11 1.95
CA ARG A 291 18.10 -11.75 3.22
C ARG A 291 16.63 -12.19 3.26
N ALA A 292 15.72 -11.38 2.74
CA ALA A 292 14.31 -11.73 2.65
C ALA A 292 14.06 -12.96 1.77
N GLU A 293 14.75 -13.05 0.62
CA GLU A 293 14.71 -14.23 -0.25
C GLU A 293 15.20 -15.49 0.47
N GLN A 294 16.35 -15.40 1.16
CA GLN A 294 16.91 -16.52 1.93
C GLN A 294 15.93 -17.01 3.02
N LEU A 295 15.33 -16.09 3.77
CA LEU A 295 14.36 -16.41 4.81
C LEU A 295 13.09 -17.04 4.22
N LEU A 296 12.62 -16.61 3.04
CA LEU A 296 11.45 -17.24 2.41
C LEU A 296 11.71 -18.69 1.97
N GLY A 297 12.95 -19.01 1.59
CA GLY A 297 13.36 -20.37 1.24
C GLY A 297 13.45 -21.33 2.42
N GLN A 298 13.51 -20.81 3.66
CA GLN A 298 13.58 -21.60 4.88
C GLN A 298 12.19 -22.08 5.33
N PRO A 299 11.92 -23.39 5.50
CA PRO A 299 10.63 -23.92 5.94
C PRO A 299 10.15 -23.36 7.30
N GLU A 300 11.09 -23.11 8.21
CA GLU A 300 10.86 -22.65 9.59
C GLU A 300 10.41 -21.20 9.71
N THR A 301 10.46 -20.41 8.62
CA THR A 301 10.05 -19.01 8.65
C THR A 301 8.57 -18.90 9.00
N ALA A 302 8.28 -18.24 10.12
CA ALA A 302 6.94 -18.08 10.66
C ALA A 302 5.98 -17.44 9.64
N PRO A 303 4.70 -17.86 9.57
CA PRO A 303 3.75 -17.33 8.59
C PRO A 303 3.60 -15.80 8.61
N ALA A 304 3.60 -15.20 9.81
CA ALA A 304 3.54 -13.75 9.96
C ALA A 304 4.76 -13.06 9.34
N MET A 305 5.96 -13.61 9.54
CA MET A 305 7.19 -13.12 8.91
C MET A 305 7.14 -13.26 7.39
N ARG A 306 6.70 -14.42 6.87
CA ARG A 306 6.58 -14.65 5.43
C ARG A 306 5.77 -13.54 4.75
N LYS A 307 4.62 -13.16 5.33
CA LYS A 307 3.78 -12.08 4.80
C LYS A 307 4.55 -10.75 4.69
N VAL A 308 5.35 -10.41 5.70
CA VAL A 308 6.14 -9.19 5.75
C VAL A 308 7.24 -9.20 4.67
N LEU A 309 7.98 -10.29 4.56
CA LEU A 309 9.02 -10.47 3.54
C LEU A 309 8.45 -10.39 2.12
N LEU A 310 7.30 -11.03 1.89
CA LEU A 310 6.59 -10.98 0.61
C LEU A 310 6.19 -9.57 0.22
N ASN A 311 5.69 -8.76 1.17
CA ASN A 311 5.32 -7.37 0.89
C ASN A 311 6.53 -6.51 0.53
N ILE A 312 7.70 -6.77 1.13
CA ILE A 312 8.95 -6.08 0.77
C ILE A 312 9.37 -6.47 -0.66
N LEU A 313 9.39 -7.78 -0.97
CA LEU A 313 9.75 -8.27 -2.31
C LEU A 313 8.71 -7.89 -3.39
N ALA A 314 7.49 -7.52 -2.99
CA ALA A 314 6.47 -7.01 -3.89
C ALA A 314 6.52 -5.47 -4.07
N SER A 315 7.34 -4.75 -3.29
CA SER A 315 7.42 -3.28 -3.36
C SER A 315 8.09 -2.82 -4.65
N GLY A 316 7.32 -2.13 -5.50
CA GLY A 316 7.87 -1.56 -6.74
C GLY A 316 8.92 -0.46 -6.51
N GLY A 317 8.82 0.30 -5.42
CA GLY A 317 9.79 1.35 -5.09
C GLY A 317 11.18 0.83 -4.76
N VAL A 318 11.27 -0.41 -4.26
CA VAL A 318 12.55 -1.03 -3.86
C VAL A 318 13.02 -2.03 -4.90
N VAL A 319 12.12 -2.88 -5.42
CA VAL A 319 12.49 -4.01 -6.28
C VAL A 319 12.82 -3.58 -7.70
N GLU A 320 12.03 -2.67 -8.29
CA GLU A 320 12.26 -2.22 -9.67
C GLU A 320 13.66 -1.64 -9.90
N PRO A 321 14.18 -0.75 -9.04
CA PRO A 321 15.50 -0.18 -9.27
C PRO A 321 16.67 -1.09 -8.85
N LEU A 322 16.45 -2.15 -8.07
CA LEU A 322 17.53 -2.95 -7.44
C LEU A 322 17.63 -4.40 -7.94
N VAL A 323 16.57 -4.95 -8.53
CA VAL A 323 16.51 -6.38 -8.89
C VAL A 323 16.54 -6.53 -10.41
N SER A 324 17.49 -7.30 -10.92
CA SER A 324 17.61 -7.54 -12.37
C SER A 324 16.45 -8.36 -12.95
N ASP A 325 16.18 -8.21 -14.24
CA ASP A 325 15.18 -9.05 -14.95
C ASP A 325 15.51 -10.55 -14.80
N THR A 326 16.79 -10.91 -14.83
CA THR A 326 17.25 -12.29 -14.62
C THR A 326 16.82 -12.83 -13.26
N THR A 327 16.97 -12.03 -12.20
CA THR A 327 16.55 -12.39 -10.85
C THR A 327 15.03 -12.50 -10.74
N VAL A 328 14.30 -11.54 -11.31
CA VAL A 328 12.83 -11.57 -11.33
C VAL A 328 12.30 -12.81 -12.06
N LEU A 329 12.87 -13.15 -13.22
CA LEU A 329 12.53 -14.36 -13.97
C LEU A 329 12.84 -15.64 -13.17
N ALA A 330 13.94 -15.65 -12.40
CA ALA A 330 14.26 -16.76 -11.51
C ALA A 330 13.24 -16.89 -10.37
N TRP A 331 12.71 -15.79 -9.83
CA TRP A 331 11.63 -15.81 -8.85
C TRP A 331 10.35 -16.41 -9.41
N VAL A 332 9.95 -16.04 -10.64
CA VAL A 332 8.75 -16.61 -11.31
C VAL A 332 8.89 -18.13 -11.52
N LYS A 333 10.10 -18.60 -11.83
CA LYS A 333 10.42 -20.03 -12.01
C LYS A 333 10.73 -20.76 -10.70
N SER A 334 10.74 -20.07 -9.57
CA SER A 334 11.15 -20.64 -8.29
C SER A 334 10.21 -21.78 -7.88
N PRO A 335 10.71 -22.85 -7.25
CA PRO A 335 9.85 -23.85 -6.63
C PRO A 335 9.09 -23.30 -5.41
N HIS A 336 9.52 -22.16 -4.86
CA HIS A 336 8.86 -21.50 -3.74
C HIS A 336 7.74 -20.60 -4.25
N LYS A 337 6.48 -20.99 -4.01
CA LYS A 337 5.29 -20.22 -4.39
C LYS A 337 5.31 -18.77 -3.90
N GLU A 338 5.98 -18.55 -2.77
CA GLU A 338 6.17 -17.24 -2.16
C GLU A 338 6.91 -16.28 -3.10
N LEU A 339 7.90 -16.74 -3.85
CA LEU A 339 8.68 -15.88 -4.76
C LEU A 339 7.98 -15.67 -6.12
N GLN A 340 7.10 -16.59 -6.52
CA GLN A 340 6.44 -16.54 -7.83
C GLN A 340 5.54 -15.30 -7.96
N ILE A 341 4.76 -14.95 -6.93
CA ILE A 341 3.84 -13.80 -6.98
C ILE A 341 4.62 -12.48 -7.09
N PRO A 342 5.60 -12.15 -6.21
CA PRO A 342 6.40 -10.94 -6.35
C PRO A 342 7.15 -10.86 -7.68
N GLY A 343 7.69 -11.99 -8.17
CA GLY A 343 8.35 -12.06 -9.48
C GLY A 343 7.39 -11.70 -10.62
N ALA A 344 6.19 -12.27 -10.63
CA ALA A 344 5.18 -11.98 -11.64
C ALA A 344 4.72 -10.51 -11.55
N GLN A 345 4.50 -9.97 -10.35
CA GLN A 345 4.15 -8.56 -10.14
C GLN A 345 5.24 -7.60 -10.63
N ALA A 346 6.51 -7.95 -10.45
CA ALA A 346 7.63 -7.15 -10.97
C ALA A 346 7.65 -7.13 -12.51
N LEU A 347 7.48 -8.29 -13.18
CA LEU A 347 7.39 -8.32 -14.66
C LEU A 347 6.21 -7.48 -15.18
N LEU A 348 5.06 -7.53 -14.49
CA LEU A 348 3.89 -6.72 -14.87
C LEU A 348 4.19 -5.22 -14.78
N ARG A 349 4.80 -4.76 -13.68
CA ARG A 349 5.19 -3.34 -13.52
C ARG A 349 6.26 -2.89 -14.51
N ARG A 350 7.12 -3.80 -14.99
CA ARG A 350 8.11 -3.55 -16.06
C ARG A 350 7.51 -3.54 -17.46
N GLY A 351 6.20 -3.73 -17.61
CA GLY A 351 5.55 -3.85 -18.91
C GLY A 351 5.89 -5.15 -19.65
N GLN A 352 6.41 -6.17 -18.95
CA GLN A 352 6.79 -7.47 -19.51
C GLN A 352 5.65 -8.49 -19.43
N LYS A 353 4.39 -8.02 -19.52
CA LYS A 353 3.18 -8.86 -19.43
C LYS A 353 3.18 -10.01 -20.44
N LEU A 354 3.49 -9.73 -21.71
CA LEU A 354 3.50 -10.76 -22.76
C LEU A 354 4.54 -11.87 -22.46
N GLN A 355 5.73 -11.49 -22.03
CA GLN A 355 6.79 -12.42 -21.64
C GLN A 355 6.37 -13.27 -20.42
N LEU A 356 5.73 -12.66 -19.43
CA LEU A 356 5.19 -13.38 -18.27
C LEU A 356 4.14 -14.41 -18.70
N LEU A 357 3.20 -14.04 -19.58
CA LEU A 357 2.15 -14.95 -20.05
C LEU A 357 2.71 -16.12 -20.88
N GLN A 358 3.72 -15.86 -21.71
CA GLN A 358 4.44 -16.91 -22.45
C GLN A 358 5.15 -17.87 -21.48
N LEU A 359 5.89 -17.32 -20.52
CA LEU A 359 6.58 -18.11 -19.49
C LEU A 359 5.59 -18.95 -18.69
N ALA A 360 4.43 -18.40 -18.33
CA ALA A 360 3.46 -19.05 -17.47
C ALA A 360 2.87 -20.32 -18.07
N GLN A 361 2.81 -20.45 -19.40
CA GLN A 361 2.31 -21.66 -20.07
C GLN A 361 3.18 -22.91 -19.76
N ASP A 362 4.48 -22.71 -19.55
CA ASP A 362 5.44 -23.78 -19.26
C ASP A 362 5.63 -24.01 -17.75
N LEU A 363 4.99 -23.21 -16.90
CA LEU A 363 5.13 -23.34 -15.45
C LEU A 363 4.29 -24.50 -14.90
N PRO A 364 4.71 -25.10 -13.77
CA PRO A 364 3.87 -26.06 -13.05
C PRO A 364 2.51 -25.47 -12.67
N PRO A 365 1.46 -26.30 -12.53
CA PRO A 365 0.09 -25.84 -12.25
C PRO A 365 -0.03 -24.81 -11.11
N GLN A 366 0.65 -25.05 -9.98
CA GLN A 366 0.64 -24.13 -8.84
C GLN A 366 1.29 -22.77 -9.14
N ALA A 367 2.33 -22.75 -9.98
CA ALA A 367 2.99 -21.52 -10.39
C ALA A 367 2.15 -20.71 -11.39
N GLN A 368 1.33 -21.38 -12.21
CA GLN A 368 0.34 -20.71 -13.05
C GLN A 368 -0.67 -19.93 -12.19
N ILE A 369 -1.12 -20.51 -11.07
CA ILE A 369 -2.00 -19.85 -10.12
C ILE A 369 -1.32 -18.61 -9.50
N SER A 370 -0.03 -18.66 -9.18
CA SER A 370 0.71 -17.49 -8.69
C SER A 370 0.73 -16.33 -9.70
N VAL A 371 0.88 -16.64 -10.99
CA VAL A 371 0.80 -15.65 -12.08
C VAL A 371 -0.62 -15.08 -12.19
N LEU A 372 -1.65 -15.92 -12.05
CA LEU A 372 -3.06 -15.50 -12.06
C LEU A 372 -3.35 -14.48 -10.94
N VAL A 373 -2.83 -14.73 -9.73
CA VAL A 373 -2.94 -13.80 -8.59
C VAL A 373 -2.24 -12.48 -8.88
N ALA A 374 -1.07 -12.50 -9.52
CA ALA A 374 -0.36 -11.28 -9.88
C ALA A 374 -1.12 -10.44 -10.91
N LEU A 375 -1.72 -11.07 -11.93
CA LEU A 375 -2.56 -10.41 -12.94
C LEU A 375 -3.83 -9.79 -12.33
N GLU A 376 -4.43 -10.45 -11.34
CA GLU A 376 -5.57 -9.89 -10.64
C GLU A 376 -5.18 -8.63 -9.85
N ARG A 377 -4.08 -8.70 -9.08
CA ARG A 377 -3.62 -7.57 -8.24
C ARG A 377 -3.19 -6.36 -9.04
N GLU A 378 -2.68 -6.56 -10.26
CA GLU A 378 -2.41 -5.46 -11.19
C GLU A 378 -3.68 -4.63 -11.44
N LYS A 379 -4.85 -5.27 -11.51
CA LYS A 379 -6.13 -4.60 -11.80
C LYS A 379 -6.76 -3.94 -10.58
N GLU A 380 -6.46 -4.38 -9.35
CA GLU A 380 -6.87 -3.66 -8.14
C GLU A 380 -6.31 -2.23 -8.07
N SER A 381 -5.21 -1.95 -8.80
CA SER A 381 -4.69 -0.59 -8.96
C SER A 381 -5.57 0.27 -9.87
N ILE A 382 -6.34 -0.34 -10.78
CA ILE A 382 -7.26 0.29 -11.72
C ILE A 382 -8.68 0.24 -11.14
N ARG A 383 -8.90 0.89 -10.00
CA ARG A 383 -10.22 0.91 -9.36
C ARG A 383 -11.22 1.73 -10.21
N PHE A 384 -12.44 1.20 -10.39
CA PHE A 384 -13.64 1.93 -10.84
C PHE A 384 -13.76 2.34 -12.32
N VAL A 385 -13.38 1.49 -13.26
CA VAL A 385 -13.87 1.67 -14.65
C VAL A 385 -14.92 0.60 -14.95
N PRO A 386 -16.24 0.91 -14.92
CA PRO A 386 -17.32 -0.02 -15.29
C PRO A 386 -17.40 -0.28 -16.81
N VAL A 387 -16.34 0.01 -17.55
CA VAL A 387 -16.25 -0.31 -18.98
C VAL A 387 -15.73 -1.74 -19.07
N ALA A 388 -16.37 -2.55 -19.92
CA ALA A 388 -15.89 -3.89 -20.24
C ALA A 388 -14.41 -3.81 -20.65
N LEU A 389 -13.51 -4.18 -19.74
CA LEU A 389 -12.08 -4.22 -20.01
C LEU A 389 -11.87 -5.30 -21.07
N GLN A 390 -11.49 -4.87 -22.27
CA GLN A 390 -11.04 -5.80 -23.30
C GLN A 390 -9.67 -6.33 -22.87
N PHE A 391 -9.57 -7.64 -22.67
CA PHE A 391 -8.28 -8.28 -22.43
C PHE A 391 -7.46 -8.27 -23.72
N PRO A 392 -6.13 -8.05 -23.61
CA PRO A 392 -5.24 -8.55 -24.64
C PRO A 392 -5.51 -10.04 -24.86
N SER A 393 -5.55 -10.49 -26.11
CA SER A 393 -5.97 -11.85 -26.45
C SER A 393 -5.17 -12.95 -25.74
N GLU A 394 -3.92 -12.66 -25.40
CA GLU A 394 -2.99 -13.54 -24.71
C GLU A 394 -3.33 -13.67 -23.22
N GLU A 395 -3.75 -12.56 -22.58
CA GLU A 395 -4.19 -12.59 -21.19
C GLU A 395 -5.50 -13.38 -21.11
N GLU A 396 -6.45 -13.12 -21.99
CA GLU A 396 -7.72 -13.85 -22.07
C GLU A 396 -7.49 -15.37 -22.21
N ARG A 397 -6.64 -15.78 -23.14
CA ARG A 397 -6.27 -17.20 -23.32
C ARG A 397 -5.66 -17.80 -22.06
N TYR A 398 -4.85 -17.04 -21.34
CA TYR A 398 -4.23 -17.50 -20.11
C TYR A 398 -5.26 -17.70 -18.97
N TRP A 399 -6.18 -16.75 -18.81
CA TRP A 399 -7.31 -16.89 -17.87
C TRP A 399 -8.15 -18.13 -18.21
N THR A 400 -8.55 -18.27 -19.48
CA THR A 400 -9.29 -19.45 -19.95
C THR A 400 -8.53 -20.74 -19.69
N HIS A 401 -7.22 -20.77 -19.93
CA HIS A 401 -6.39 -21.93 -19.64
C HIS A 401 -6.46 -22.31 -18.16
N CYS A 402 -6.18 -21.39 -17.24
CA CYS A 402 -6.18 -21.65 -15.80
C CYS A 402 -7.54 -22.16 -15.31
N PHE A 403 -8.64 -21.52 -15.74
CA PHE A 403 -9.98 -21.94 -15.34
C PHE A 403 -10.44 -23.24 -16.01
N SER A 404 -9.87 -23.61 -17.16
CA SER A 404 -10.16 -24.89 -17.80
C SER A 404 -9.40 -26.06 -17.17
N THR A 405 -8.16 -25.83 -16.72
CA THR A 405 -7.27 -26.90 -16.21
C THR A 405 -7.32 -27.03 -14.69
N GLN A 406 -7.55 -25.94 -13.96
CA GLN A 406 -7.53 -25.85 -12.50
C GLN A 406 -8.64 -24.92 -11.97
N PRO A 407 -9.93 -25.21 -12.23
CA PRO A 407 -11.03 -24.29 -11.95
C PRO A 407 -11.17 -23.91 -10.47
N LEU A 408 -11.01 -24.88 -9.57
CA LEU A 408 -11.20 -24.66 -8.13
C LEU A 408 -10.05 -23.86 -7.51
N GLU A 409 -8.82 -24.20 -7.86
CA GLU A 409 -7.61 -23.50 -7.43
C GLU A 409 -7.59 -22.07 -7.98
N SER A 410 -7.99 -21.90 -9.24
CA SER A 410 -8.12 -20.58 -9.87
C SER A 410 -9.10 -19.70 -9.12
N VAL A 411 -10.27 -20.22 -8.73
CA VAL A 411 -11.24 -19.45 -7.93
C VAL A 411 -10.70 -19.13 -6.54
N ALA A 412 -10.11 -20.12 -5.85
CA ALA A 412 -9.64 -19.95 -4.48
C ALA A 412 -8.47 -18.97 -4.33
N ALA A 413 -7.69 -18.80 -5.40
CA ALA A 413 -6.57 -17.88 -5.41
C ALA A 413 -6.98 -16.41 -5.55
N LEU A 414 -8.18 -16.13 -6.05
CA LEU A 414 -8.64 -14.77 -6.32
C LEU A 414 -9.30 -14.15 -5.07
N PRO A 415 -9.10 -12.85 -4.81
CA PRO A 415 -9.76 -12.17 -3.71
C PRO A 415 -11.29 -12.19 -3.90
N ARG A 416 -12.01 -12.11 -2.77
CA ARG A 416 -13.48 -12.02 -2.73
C ARG A 416 -13.93 -10.65 -3.26
N GLY A 417 -13.91 -10.48 -4.58
CA GLY A 417 -14.22 -9.24 -5.27
C GLY A 417 -13.58 -9.09 -6.65
N ALA A 418 -12.83 -10.08 -7.14
CA ALA A 418 -12.30 -10.03 -8.50
C ALA A 418 -13.45 -10.10 -9.53
N PHE A 419 -13.70 -9.00 -10.24
CA PHE A 419 -14.74 -8.87 -11.29
C PHE A 419 -14.18 -9.00 -12.71
N PHE A 420 -12.86 -9.04 -12.84
CA PHE A 420 -12.26 -8.57 -14.07
C PHE A 420 -12.23 -9.59 -15.19
N ALA A 421 -12.24 -10.90 -14.92
CA ALA A 421 -11.91 -11.89 -15.95
C ALA A 421 -12.99 -12.15 -17.02
N GLY A 422 -14.20 -11.58 -16.89
CA GLY A 422 -15.26 -11.73 -17.88
C GLY A 422 -15.56 -13.19 -18.26
N ASP A 423 -15.86 -13.41 -19.55
CA ASP A 423 -16.15 -14.74 -20.08
C ASP A 423 -14.95 -15.71 -20.04
N ALA A 424 -13.72 -15.18 -20.02
CA ALA A 424 -12.51 -15.99 -19.98
C ALA A 424 -12.41 -16.86 -18.72
N ALA A 425 -12.92 -16.37 -17.58
CA ALA A 425 -13.07 -17.18 -16.36
C ALA A 425 -14.46 -17.82 -16.24
N ARG A 426 -15.52 -17.09 -16.63
CA ARG A 426 -16.91 -17.52 -16.44
C ARG A 426 -17.23 -18.81 -17.19
N LEU A 427 -16.92 -18.85 -18.49
CA LEU A 427 -17.35 -19.97 -19.35
C LEU A 427 -16.68 -21.30 -18.94
N PRO A 428 -15.35 -21.39 -18.74
CA PRO A 428 -14.75 -22.66 -18.32
C PRO A 428 -15.21 -23.10 -16.93
N LEU A 429 -15.42 -22.15 -16.00
CA LEU A 429 -15.92 -22.45 -14.67
C LEU A 429 -17.35 -23.00 -14.72
N ARG A 430 -18.22 -22.39 -15.54
CA ARG A 430 -19.58 -22.85 -15.78
C ARG A 430 -19.59 -24.27 -16.34
N GLU A 431 -18.76 -24.54 -17.35
CA GLU A 431 -18.63 -25.88 -17.92
C GLU A 431 -18.17 -26.91 -16.89
N PHE A 432 -17.20 -26.55 -16.05
CA PHE A 432 -16.75 -27.39 -14.95
C PHE A 432 -17.89 -27.69 -13.96
N LEU A 433 -18.63 -26.66 -13.52
CA LEU A 433 -19.73 -26.81 -12.58
C LEU A 433 -20.89 -27.64 -13.15
N ILE A 434 -21.18 -27.55 -14.46
CA ILE A 434 -22.15 -28.43 -15.14
C ILE A 434 -21.69 -29.90 -15.08
N LYS A 435 -20.41 -30.17 -15.32
CA LYS A 435 -19.86 -31.54 -15.25
C LYS A 435 -19.94 -32.08 -13.83
N GLU A 436 -19.60 -31.27 -12.83
CA GLU A 436 -19.71 -31.63 -11.41
C GLU A 436 -21.15 -31.89 -10.98
N ALA A 437 -22.10 -31.05 -11.42
CA ALA A 437 -23.53 -31.26 -11.18
C ALA A 437 -23.99 -32.63 -11.70
N LYS A 438 -23.61 -32.96 -12.95
CA LYS A 438 -23.93 -34.24 -13.58
C LYS A 438 -23.30 -35.42 -12.84
N ARG A 439 -22.04 -35.27 -12.40
CA ARG A 439 -21.35 -36.29 -11.60
C ARG A 439 -22.07 -36.55 -10.28
N GLY A 440 -22.45 -35.50 -9.56
CA GLY A 440 -23.21 -35.60 -8.32
C GLY A 440 -24.58 -36.26 -8.52
N MET A 441 -25.31 -35.89 -9.59
CA MET A 441 -26.60 -36.52 -9.93
C MET A 441 -26.46 -38.03 -10.22
N ALA A 442 -25.40 -38.43 -10.92
CA ALA A 442 -25.15 -39.83 -11.25
C ALA A 442 -24.75 -40.67 -10.03
N ALA A 443 -24.10 -40.07 -9.03
CA ALA A 443 -23.62 -40.77 -7.85
C ALA A 443 -24.69 -40.98 -6.76
N GLY A 444 -25.84 -40.30 -6.84
CA GLY A 444 -26.94 -40.46 -5.88
C GLY A 444 -26.67 -39.81 -4.51
N ALA A 445 -27.36 -40.28 -3.47
CA ALA A 445 -27.33 -39.68 -2.13
C ALA A 445 -25.97 -39.78 -1.43
N ASP A 446 -25.10 -40.70 -1.86
CA ASP A 446 -23.84 -41.04 -1.20
C ASP A 446 -22.61 -40.37 -1.85
N PHE A 447 -22.78 -39.32 -2.66
CA PHE A 447 -21.66 -38.62 -3.29
C PHE A 447 -20.75 -37.96 -2.23
N PRO A 448 -19.60 -38.56 -1.88
CA PRO A 448 -18.78 -38.07 -0.80
C PRO A 448 -17.90 -36.95 -1.35
N LEU A 449 -18.21 -35.71 -1.01
CA LEU A 449 -17.27 -34.61 -1.18
C LEU A 449 -16.44 -34.51 0.08
N ASP A 450 -15.12 -34.48 -0.07
CA ASP A 450 -14.28 -34.07 1.05
C ASP A 450 -14.62 -32.60 1.41
N PRO A 451 -14.51 -32.21 2.71
CA PRO A 451 -14.92 -30.88 3.15
C PRO A 451 -14.21 -29.74 2.42
N GLN A 452 -12.94 -29.93 2.01
CA GLN A 452 -12.16 -28.93 1.31
C GLN A 452 -12.69 -28.74 -0.12
N GLN A 453 -12.98 -29.81 -0.84
CA GLN A 453 -13.59 -29.77 -2.16
C GLN A 453 -14.99 -29.13 -2.12
N ALA A 454 -15.79 -29.42 -1.08
CA ALA A 454 -17.08 -28.77 -0.88
C ALA A 454 -16.95 -27.25 -0.66
N GLU A 455 -15.97 -26.81 0.11
CA GLU A 455 -15.66 -25.39 0.30
C GLU A 455 -15.24 -24.72 -1.01
N LEU A 456 -14.36 -25.36 -1.78
CA LEU A 456 -13.91 -24.84 -3.08
C LEU A 456 -15.04 -24.76 -4.10
N LEU A 457 -15.91 -25.78 -4.18
CA LEU A 457 -17.10 -25.76 -5.03
C LEU A 457 -18.07 -24.64 -4.63
N THR A 458 -18.19 -24.36 -3.34
CA THR A 458 -18.97 -23.23 -2.85
C THR A 458 -18.40 -21.92 -3.35
N LEU A 459 -17.09 -21.72 -3.21
CA LEU A 459 -16.43 -20.52 -3.70
C LEU A 459 -16.60 -20.37 -5.22
N ALA A 460 -16.53 -21.47 -5.97
CA ALA A 460 -16.76 -21.47 -7.42
C ALA A 460 -18.19 -21.04 -7.78
N VAL A 461 -19.20 -21.56 -7.09
CA VAL A 461 -20.60 -21.16 -7.28
C VAL A 461 -20.81 -19.68 -6.94
N GLN A 462 -20.28 -19.22 -5.81
CA GLN A 462 -20.33 -17.82 -5.40
C GLN A 462 -19.58 -16.89 -6.36
N PHE A 463 -18.52 -17.38 -7.01
CA PHE A 463 -17.80 -16.63 -8.02
C PHE A 463 -18.61 -16.51 -9.31
N LEU A 464 -19.27 -17.59 -9.76
CA LEU A 464 -20.12 -17.59 -10.95
C LEU A 464 -21.35 -16.66 -10.80
N ASP A 465 -21.99 -16.68 -9.63
CA ASP A 465 -23.17 -15.86 -9.30
C ASP A 465 -22.94 -14.34 -9.50
N ARG A 466 -21.68 -13.89 -9.32
CA ARG A 466 -21.30 -12.47 -9.48
C ARG A 466 -21.40 -11.95 -10.91
N PHE A 467 -21.42 -12.83 -11.91
CA PHE A 467 -21.59 -12.41 -13.30
C PHE A 467 -23.05 -12.06 -13.62
N SER A 468 -24.01 -12.46 -12.76
CA SER A 468 -25.44 -12.11 -12.88
C SER A 468 -26.03 -12.34 -14.27
N ASN A 469 -25.60 -13.41 -14.94
CA ASN A 469 -26.10 -13.78 -16.26
C ASN A 469 -27.29 -14.73 -16.12
N ALA A 470 -28.39 -14.43 -16.81
CA ALA A 470 -29.61 -15.23 -16.77
C ALA A 470 -29.39 -16.71 -17.15
N GLU A 471 -28.42 -16.99 -18.02
CA GLU A 471 -28.04 -18.37 -18.42
C GLU A 471 -27.37 -19.19 -17.32
N ASP A 472 -26.87 -18.52 -16.28
CA ASP A 472 -26.23 -19.14 -15.11
C ASP A 472 -27.26 -19.40 -14.00
N ASP A 473 -28.40 -18.70 -13.98
CA ASP A 473 -29.48 -18.87 -12.98
C ASP A 473 -30.14 -20.26 -13.01
N ASP A 474 -30.29 -20.86 -14.19
CA ASP A 474 -30.82 -22.22 -14.31
C ASP A 474 -29.83 -23.26 -13.76
N LEU A 475 -28.54 -23.10 -14.08
CA LEU A 475 -27.47 -23.94 -13.54
C LEU A 475 -27.37 -23.83 -12.02
N LEU A 476 -27.41 -22.60 -11.49
CA LEU A 476 -27.40 -22.35 -10.06
C LEU A 476 -28.63 -22.97 -9.39
N ARG A 477 -29.82 -22.86 -9.99
CA ARG A 477 -31.03 -23.55 -9.48
C ARG A 477 -30.87 -25.07 -9.47
N ASP A 478 -30.27 -25.67 -10.49
CA ASP A 478 -30.09 -27.12 -10.55
C ASP A 478 -29.03 -27.63 -9.57
N LEU A 479 -27.90 -26.94 -9.46
CA LEU A 479 -26.88 -27.21 -8.43
C LEU A 479 -27.45 -27.11 -7.01
N THR A 480 -28.40 -26.20 -6.80
CA THR A 480 -29.00 -25.95 -5.48
C THR A 480 -30.18 -26.87 -5.14
N LYS A 481 -30.85 -27.50 -6.13
CA LYS A 481 -31.92 -28.49 -5.88
C LYS A 481 -31.42 -29.78 -5.21
N HIS A 482 -30.17 -30.15 -5.42
CA HIS A 482 -29.57 -31.36 -4.85
C HIS A 482 -28.85 -31.11 -3.50
N ARG A 483 -29.14 -29.99 -2.82
CA ARG A 483 -28.57 -29.49 -1.55
C ARG A 483 -28.74 -30.38 -0.31
N GLY A 484 -29.27 -31.59 -0.41
CA GLY A 484 -29.42 -32.51 0.73
C GLY A 484 -28.10 -32.79 1.47
N THR A 485 -26.97 -32.76 0.74
CA THR A 485 -25.61 -33.03 1.25
C THR A 485 -24.80 -31.77 1.60
N LEU A 486 -25.15 -30.59 1.05
CA LEU A 486 -24.49 -29.31 1.36
C LEU A 486 -25.13 -28.57 2.56
N ARG A 487 -26.28 -29.04 3.04
CA ARG A 487 -27.13 -28.35 4.02
C ARG A 487 -26.53 -28.20 5.42
N ASN A 488 -25.53 -29.01 5.78
CA ASN A 488 -24.90 -28.89 7.10
C ASN A 488 -23.80 -27.82 7.17
N THR A 489 -23.43 -27.21 6.04
CA THR A 489 -22.35 -26.20 5.99
C THR A 489 -22.72 -24.93 5.24
N LEU A 490 -23.83 -24.92 4.50
CA LEU A 490 -24.21 -23.82 3.59
C LEU A 490 -25.67 -23.41 3.76
N ASP A 491 -25.96 -22.66 4.83
CA ASP A 491 -27.10 -21.76 4.80
C ASP A 491 -26.73 -20.48 4.02
N VAL A 492 -26.48 -20.66 2.72
CA VAL A 492 -26.18 -19.56 1.78
C VAL A 492 -27.33 -18.56 1.73
N THR A 493 -28.56 -19.00 1.97
CA THR A 493 -29.73 -18.12 2.08
C THR A 493 -29.63 -17.21 3.30
N ALA A 494 -29.26 -17.73 4.48
CA ALA A 494 -29.04 -16.90 5.66
C ALA A 494 -27.80 -16.01 5.55
N VAL A 495 -26.70 -16.48 4.95
CA VAL A 495 -25.49 -15.66 4.75
C VAL A 495 -25.74 -14.54 3.75
N VAL A 496 -26.42 -14.82 2.63
CA VAL A 496 -26.78 -13.80 1.63
C VAL A 496 -27.82 -12.83 2.20
N ALA A 497 -28.82 -13.31 2.94
CA ALA A 497 -29.79 -12.43 3.62
C ALA A 497 -29.15 -11.56 4.70
N ALA A 498 -28.23 -12.12 5.51
CA ALA A 498 -27.49 -11.38 6.52
C ALA A 498 -26.54 -10.36 5.89
N LYS A 499 -25.86 -10.70 4.79
CA LYS A 499 -24.96 -9.78 4.09
C LYS A 499 -25.72 -8.68 3.35
N ALA A 500 -26.87 -8.99 2.75
CA ALA A 500 -27.76 -8.00 2.16
C ALA A 500 -28.29 -7.04 3.22
N GLN A 501 -28.66 -7.54 4.41
CA GLN A 501 -29.08 -6.72 5.52
C GLN A 501 -27.94 -5.84 6.07
N GLU A 502 -26.73 -6.39 6.22
CA GLU A 502 -25.53 -5.64 6.65
C GLU A 502 -25.20 -4.49 5.69
N VAL A 503 -25.30 -4.71 4.37
CA VAL A 503 -25.09 -3.66 3.35
C VAL A 503 -26.18 -2.60 3.41
N LEU A 504 -27.44 -2.99 3.63
CA LEU A 504 -28.54 -2.05 3.80
C LEU A 504 -28.38 -1.20 5.08
N ASP A 505 -27.93 -1.80 6.17
CA ASP A 505 -27.68 -1.12 7.45
C ASP A 505 -26.49 -0.15 7.34
N GLN A 506 -25.39 -0.55 6.70
CA GLN A 506 -24.25 0.31 6.42
C GLN A 506 -24.63 1.50 5.52
N ARG A 507 -25.48 1.27 4.51
CA ARG A 507 -26.01 2.34 3.65
C ARG A 507 -26.92 3.29 4.42
N ALA A 508 -27.74 2.78 5.33
CA ALA A 508 -28.60 3.59 6.19
C ALA A 508 -27.79 4.44 7.19
N GLU A 509 -26.74 3.89 7.78
CA GLU A 509 -25.79 4.62 8.64
C GLU A 509 -25.05 5.72 7.85
N TYR A 510 -24.56 5.40 6.65
CA TYR A 510 -23.91 6.37 5.77
C TYR A 510 -24.85 7.54 5.42
N LEU A 511 -26.10 7.25 5.04
CA LEU A 511 -27.11 8.28 4.75
C LEU A 511 -27.52 9.11 5.98
N LYS A 512 -27.43 8.55 7.19
CA LYS A 512 -27.60 9.31 8.43
C LYS A 512 -26.41 10.22 8.71
N ALA A 513 -25.19 9.73 8.49
CA ALA A 513 -23.96 10.48 8.67
C ALA A 513 -23.84 11.64 7.67
N SER A 514 -24.29 11.46 6.42
CA SER A 514 -24.23 12.49 5.36
C SER A 514 -25.29 13.60 5.48
N ARG A 515 -26.24 13.47 6.42
CA ARG A 515 -27.27 14.48 6.71
C ARG A 515 -26.95 15.34 7.95
N ARG A 516 -25.82 15.07 8.60
CA ARG A 516 -25.24 15.90 9.67
C ARG A 516 -24.07 16.67 9.09
#